data_AF-A0A9X8VBB2-F1
#
_entry.id   AF-A0A9X8VBB2-F1
#
_cell.length_a   1.000
_cell.length_b   1.000
_cell.length_c   1.000
_cell.angle_alpha   90.00
_cell.angle_beta   90.00
_cell.angle_gamma   90.00
#
_symmetry.space_group_name_H-M   'P 1'
#
loop_
_entity.id
_entity.type
_entity.pdbx_description
1 polymer ?
#
loop_
_entity_poly.entity_id
_entity_poly.type
_entity_poly.pdbx_seq_one_letter_code
_entity_poly.pdbx_strand_id
1 'polypeptide(L)'
;PHQKNVVGEVILVGNMPATVVGVAKEKQSMFGSSKTLNVWVPYSTMANRLMGNSYFDSITVRIRDGYDSKEAEQQLSRLLTLRHGKKDFFTYNMDSLVQTAEKTTRTLQLFLTLVAVISLVVGGIGVMNIMLVSVTERTREIGIRMAVGA
;
A
#
# COMPACT_ATOMS: atom_id res chain seq x y z
N PRO A 1 -29.54 -5.72 -11.13
CA PRO A 1 -28.14 -5.38 -11.46
C PRO A 1 -27.93 -4.32 -12.56
N HIS A 2 -28.98 -3.61 -13.03
CA HIS A 2 -28.90 -2.68 -14.18
C HIS A 2 -29.54 -1.30 -13.92
N GLN A 3 -29.59 -0.83 -12.68
CA GLN A 3 -30.17 0.49 -12.39
C GLN A 3 -29.06 1.52 -12.22
N LYS A 4 -28.96 2.46 -13.18
CA LYS A 4 -27.99 3.57 -13.16
C LYS A 4 -28.16 4.51 -11.96
N ASN A 5 -29.30 4.46 -11.27
CA ASN A 5 -29.61 5.24 -10.08
C ASN A 5 -30.35 4.38 -9.06
N VAL A 6 -29.63 3.95 -8.02
CA VAL A 6 -30.20 3.23 -6.86
C VAL A 6 -30.50 4.17 -5.69
N VAL A 7 -30.23 5.47 -5.85
CA VAL A 7 -30.50 6.50 -4.83
C VAL A 7 -32.01 6.71 -4.72
N GLY A 8 -32.53 6.67 -3.50
CA GLY A 8 -33.96 6.81 -3.19
C GLY A 8 -34.72 5.50 -3.06
N GLU A 9 -34.12 4.36 -3.43
CA GLU A 9 -34.74 3.05 -3.21
C GLU A 9 -34.71 2.67 -1.73
N VAL A 10 -35.76 1.97 -1.28
CA VAL A 10 -35.85 1.46 0.09
C VAL A 10 -35.49 -0.01 0.10
N ILE A 11 -34.46 -0.35 0.86
CA ILE A 11 -34.02 -1.72 1.09
C ILE A 11 -34.23 -2.10 2.55
N LEU A 12 -34.48 -3.37 2.82
CA LEU A 12 -34.60 -3.86 4.19
C LEU A 12 -33.21 -4.29 4.71
N VAL A 13 -32.71 -3.61 5.73
CA VAL A 13 -31.46 -3.96 6.41
C VAL A 13 -31.85 -4.62 7.74
N GLY A 14 -31.76 -5.95 7.79
CA GLY A 14 -32.32 -6.73 8.90
C GLY A 14 -33.84 -6.59 8.93
N ASN A 15 -34.38 -5.94 9.97
CA ASN A 15 -35.82 -5.64 10.11
C ASN A 15 -36.15 -4.15 9.92
N MET A 16 -35.19 -3.32 9.51
CA MET A 16 -35.37 -1.88 9.38
C MET A 16 -35.40 -1.45 7.90
N PRO A 17 -36.45 -0.75 7.44
CA PRO A 17 -36.45 -0.14 6.11
C PRO A 17 -35.44 1.01 6.07
N ALA A 18 -34.50 0.96 5.13
CA ALA A 18 -33.44 1.94 4.94
C ALA A 18 -33.46 2.47 3.50
N THR A 19 -33.45 3.79 3.35
CA THR A 19 -33.37 4.43 2.03
C THR A 19 -31.91 4.58 1.60
N VAL A 20 -31.60 4.17 0.37
CA VAL A 20 -30.26 4.29 -0.21
C VAL A 20 -30.00 5.76 -0.55
N VAL A 21 -29.05 6.39 0.15
CA VAL A 21 -28.64 7.79 -0.09
C VAL A 21 -27.46 7.92 -1.06
N GLY A 22 -26.70 6.84 -1.27
CA GLY A 22 -25.53 6.85 -2.12
C GLY A 22 -24.86 5.48 -2.21
N VAL A 23 -23.96 5.35 -3.19
CA VAL A 23 -23.13 4.16 -3.39
C VAL A 23 -21.65 4.54 -3.33
N ALA A 24 -20.88 3.81 -2.52
CA ALA A 24 -19.44 3.96 -2.44
C ALA A 24 -18.76 3.04 -3.46
N LYS A 25 -17.68 3.51 -4.08
CA LYS A 25 -16.81 2.64 -4.88
C LYS A 25 -16.09 1.66 -3.95
N GLU A 26 -15.99 0.41 -4.36
CA GLU A 26 -15.20 -0.59 -3.65
C GLU A 26 -13.73 -0.13 -3.62
N LYS A 27 -13.13 -0.13 -2.43
CA LYS A 27 -11.69 0.05 -2.28
C LYS A 27 -11.07 -1.34 -2.32
N GLN A 28 -10.35 -1.66 -3.40
CA GLN A 28 -9.56 -2.90 -3.46
C GLN A 28 -8.58 -2.94 -2.29
N SER A 29 -8.71 -3.96 -1.45
CA SER A 29 -7.72 -4.25 -0.41
C SER A 29 -6.49 -4.88 -1.07
N MET A 30 -5.30 -4.57 -0.53
CA MET A 30 -4.04 -5.16 -0.98
C MET A 30 -4.02 -6.69 -0.81
N PHE A 31 -4.92 -7.24 0.02
CA PHE A 31 -5.06 -8.67 0.31
C PHE A 31 -6.18 -9.38 -0.47
N GLY A 32 -6.70 -8.75 -1.53
CA GLY A 32 -7.73 -9.31 -2.40
C GLY A 32 -9.09 -8.62 -2.26
N SER A 33 -9.89 -8.69 -3.31
CA SER A 33 -11.26 -8.17 -3.34
C SER A 33 -12.18 -9.09 -2.54
N SER A 34 -12.62 -8.61 -1.37
CA SER A 34 -13.71 -9.23 -0.64
C SER A 34 -15.00 -8.94 -1.42
N LYS A 35 -15.49 -9.91 -2.19
CA LYS A 35 -16.83 -9.84 -2.84
C LYS A 35 -17.97 -9.95 -1.82
N THR A 36 -17.85 -9.29 -0.68
CA THR A 36 -18.87 -9.26 0.37
C THR A 36 -19.73 -8.02 0.20
N LEU A 37 -21.04 -8.20 0.30
CA LEU A 37 -21.98 -7.08 0.27
C LEU A 37 -21.81 -6.26 1.56
N ASN A 38 -21.37 -5.01 1.41
CA ASN A 38 -21.17 -4.09 2.53
C ASN A 38 -22.24 -2.99 2.49
N VAL A 39 -22.85 -2.70 3.64
CA VAL A 39 -23.84 -1.62 3.81
C VAL A 39 -23.36 -0.71 4.93
N TRP A 40 -23.34 0.60 4.70
CA TRP A 40 -22.96 1.59 5.69
C TRP A 40 -24.20 2.35 6.16
N VAL A 41 -24.38 2.40 7.47
CA VAL A 41 -25.50 3.08 8.15
C VAL A 41 -24.93 3.98 9.24
N PRO A 42 -25.52 5.16 9.52
CA PRO A 42 -25.10 5.99 10.64
C PRO A 42 -25.09 5.23 11.97
N TYR A 43 -24.05 5.45 12.79
CA TYR A 43 -23.88 4.74 14.06
C TYR A 43 -25.08 4.92 15.00
N SER A 44 -25.70 6.10 15.01
CA SER A 44 -26.87 6.41 15.83
C SER A 44 -28.08 5.55 15.47
N THR A 45 -28.27 5.26 14.18
CA THR A 45 -29.36 4.41 13.70
C THR A 45 -29.08 2.95 14.03
N MET A 46 -27.84 2.49 13.82
CA MET A 46 -27.42 1.12 14.17
C MET A 46 -27.59 0.84 15.67
N ALA A 47 -27.10 1.74 16.53
CA ALA A 47 -27.15 1.59 17.98
C ALA A 47 -28.60 1.56 18.50
N ASN A 48 -29.44 2.50 18.07
CA ASN A 48 -30.79 2.66 18.61
C ASN A 48 -31.84 1.70 18.02
N ARG A 49 -31.68 1.27 16.76
CA ARG A 49 -32.72 0.50 16.04
C ARG A 49 -32.35 -0.95 15.76
N LEU A 50 -31.07 -1.28 15.71
CA LEU A 50 -30.61 -2.62 15.30
C LEU A 50 -29.93 -3.38 16.45
N MET A 51 -28.95 -2.78 17.12
CA MET A 51 -28.12 -3.51 18.10
C MET A 51 -28.54 -3.31 19.56
N GLY A 52 -29.20 -2.20 19.90
CA GLY A 52 -29.66 -1.92 21.27
C GLY A 52 -28.56 -1.72 22.32
N ASN A 53 -27.29 -1.75 21.90
CA ASN A 53 -26.12 -1.67 22.78
C ASN A 53 -25.41 -0.32 22.63
N SER A 54 -24.88 0.18 23.75
CA SER A 54 -24.22 1.50 23.85
C SER A 54 -22.69 1.44 23.75
N TYR A 55 -22.11 0.29 23.39
CA TYR A 55 -20.67 0.11 23.24
C TYR A 55 -20.27 0.04 21.75
N PHE A 56 -19.01 0.39 21.46
CA PHE A 56 -18.44 0.33 20.12
C PHE A 56 -17.49 -0.86 20.01
N ASP A 57 -17.60 -1.62 18.91
CA ASP A 57 -16.67 -2.72 18.62
C ASP A 57 -15.29 -2.20 18.20
N SER A 58 -15.24 -1.06 17.51
CA SER A 58 -13.99 -0.40 17.12
C SER A 58 -14.19 1.10 16.92
N ILE A 59 -13.13 1.86 17.21
CA ILE A 59 -13.08 3.31 16.99
C ILE A 59 -11.89 3.59 16.09
N THR A 60 -12.15 4.13 14.90
CA THR A 60 -11.08 4.57 14.00
C THR A 60 -10.70 6.00 14.34
N VAL A 61 -9.43 6.22 14.66
CA VAL A 61 -8.87 7.55 14.91
C VAL A 61 -7.93 7.89 13.76
N ARG A 62 -8.14 9.07 13.15
CA ARG A 62 -7.24 9.60 12.14
C ARG A 62 -6.31 10.61 12.79
N ILE A 63 -5.02 10.34 12.70
CA ILE A 63 -3.97 11.25 13.18
C ILE A 63 -3.75 12.32 12.12
N ARG A 64 -3.50 13.55 12.56
CA ARG A 64 -3.22 14.67 11.66
C ARG A 64 -1.85 14.47 10.99
N ASP A 65 -1.74 14.86 9.73
CA ASP A 65 -0.50 14.76 8.97
C ASP A 65 0.66 15.49 9.67
N GLY A 66 1.85 14.88 9.63
CA GLY A 66 3.08 15.43 10.23
C GLY A 66 3.35 15.02 11.68
N TYR A 67 2.46 14.26 12.32
CA TYR A 67 2.67 13.72 13.67
C TYR A 67 3.13 12.26 13.63
N ASP A 68 3.96 11.84 14.58
CA ASP A 68 4.36 10.44 14.70
C ASP A 68 3.17 9.60 15.19
N SER A 69 2.76 8.67 14.34
CA SER A 69 1.68 7.74 14.61
C SER A 69 1.93 6.87 15.84
N LYS A 70 3.18 6.51 16.12
CA LYS A 70 3.55 5.71 17.29
C LYS A 70 3.44 6.50 18.58
N GLU A 71 3.86 7.76 18.58
CA GLU A 71 3.75 8.63 19.75
C GLU A 71 2.28 8.90 20.07
N ALA A 72 1.48 9.20 19.04
CA ALA A 72 0.04 9.39 19.19
C ALA A 72 -0.64 8.13 19.75
N GLU A 73 -0.30 6.94 19.26
CA GLU A 73 -0.82 5.67 19.79
C GLU A 73 -0.51 5.48 21.28
N GLN A 74 0.73 5.79 21.72
CA GLN A 74 1.11 5.71 23.12
C GLN A 74 0.31 6.68 23.99
N GLN A 75 0.12 7.91 23.53
CA GLN A 75 -0.66 8.93 24.23
C GLN A 75 -2.15 8.55 24.30
N LEU A 76 -2.72 8.03 23.21
CA LEU A 76 -4.08 7.49 23.17
C LEU A 76 -4.25 6.32 24.13
N SER A 77 -3.31 5.37 24.14
CA SER A 77 -3.35 4.23 25.05
C SER A 77 -3.33 4.70 26.51
N ARG A 78 -2.49 5.67 26.85
CA ARG A 78 -2.45 6.25 28.20
C ARG A 78 -3.77 6.93 28.56
N LEU A 79 -4.32 7.76 27.67
CA LEU A 79 -5.57 8.48 27.88
C LEU A 79 -6.75 7.52 28.10
N LEU A 80 -6.87 6.49 27.27
CA LEU A 80 -7.92 5.47 27.39
C LEU A 80 -7.77 4.64 28.66
N THR A 81 -6.55 4.27 29.02
CA THR A 81 -6.28 3.55 30.28
C THR A 81 -6.69 4.37 31.50
N LEU A 82 -6.42 5.69 31.48
CA LEU A 82 -6.85 6.60 32.55
C LEU A 82 -8.38 6.74 32.61
N ARG A 83 -9.06 6.77 31.46
CA ARG A 83 -10.53 6.88 31.38
C ARG A 83 -11.24 5.60 31.79
N HIS A 84 -10.68 4.44 31.45
CA HIS A 84 -11.29 3.14 31.72
C HIS A 84 -10.85 2.55 33.08
N GLY A 85 -9.76 3.08 33.67
CA GLY A 85 -9.18 2.58 34.92
C GLY A 85 -8.46 1.23 34.78
N LYS A 86 -8.45 0.64 33.58
CA LYS A 86 -7.77 -0.61 33.23
C LYS A 86 -7.44 -0.62 31.74
N LYS A 87 -6.52 -1.49 31.32
CA LYS A 87 -6.20 -1.71 29.91
C LYS A 87 -7.12 -2.82 29.36
N ASP A 88 -8.25 -2.43 28.78
CA ASP A 88 -9.29 -3.31 28.23
C ASP A 88 -9.48 -3.14 26.71
N PHE A 89 -8.55 -2.47 26.03
CA PHE A 89 -8.61 -2.19 24.60
C PHE A 89 -7.34 -2.66 23.87
N PHE A 90 -7.50 -2.94 22.58
CA PHE A 90 -6.40 -3.23 21.66
C PHE A 90 -6.28 -2.11 20.63
N THR A 91 -5.05 -1.65 20.38
CA THR A 91 -4.75 -0.67 19.34
C THR A 91 -4.10 -1.38 18.15
N TYR A 92 -4.54 -1.01 16.95
CA TYR A 92 -3.94 -1.48 15.70
C TYR A 92 -3.51 -0.27 14.88
N ASN A 93 -2.20 -0.11 14.72
CA ASN A 93 -1.62 1.00 13.97
C ASN A 93 -1.33 0.59 12.53
N MET A 94 -2.15 1.06 11.59
CA MET A 94 -1.99 0.81 10.17
C MET A 94 -0.72 1.45 9.59
N ASP A 95 -0.24 2.58 10.13
CA ASP A 95 0.96 3.24 9.63
C ASP A 95 2.21 2.41 9.90
N SER A 96 2.27 1.73 11.04
CA SER A 96 3.39 0.84 11.36
C SER A 96 3.52 -0.30 10.35
N LEU A 97 2.38 -0.85 9.91
CA LEU A 97 2.33 -1.92 8.92
C LEU A 97 2.74 -1.40 7.53
N VAL A 98 2.19 -0.25 7.13
CA VAL A 98 2.53 0.40 5.86
C VAL A 98 4.02 0.75 5.81
N GLN A 99 4.57 1.39 6.84
CA GLN A 99 5.99 1.72 6.92
C GLN A 99 6.88 0.48 6.86
N THR A 100 6.46 -0.62 7.49
CA THR A 100 7.24 -1.88 7.46
C THR A 100 7.22 -2.51 6.07
N ALA A 101 6.06 -2.52 5.40
CA ALA A 101 5.94 -2.97 4.02
C ALA A 101 6.79 -2.09 3.08
N GLU A 102 6.69 -0.76 3.18
CA GLU A 102 7.49 0.17 2.39
C GLU A 102 9.00 -0.02 2.59
N LYS A 103 9.45 -0.18 3.84
CA LYS A 103 10.86 -0.48 4.15
C LYS A 103 11.31 -1.79 3.51
N THR A 104 10.47 -2.81 3.54
CA THR A 104 10.77 -4.12 2.95
C THR A 104 10.87 -4.01 1.43
N THR A 105 9.89 -3.36 0.78
CA THR A 105 9.90 -3.10 -0.66
C THR A 105 11.12 -2.29 -1.08
N ARG A 106 11.46 -1.23 -0.34
CA ARG A 106 12.65 -0.41 -0.60
C ARG A 106 13.93 -1.21 -0.48
N THR A 107 14.01 -2.11 0.51
CA THR A 107 15.16 -2.99 0.70
C THR A 107 15.32 -3.97 -0.45
N LEU A 108 14.23 -4.60 -0.89
CA LEU A 108 14.22 -5.47 -2.07
C LEU A 108 14.61 -4.70 -3.34
N GLN A 109 14.10 -3.49 -3.51
CA GLN A 109 14.45 -2.63 -4.64
C GLN A 109 15.94 -2.27 -4.63
N LEU A 110 16.52 -1.95 -3.47
CA LEU A 110 17.95 -1.71 -3.33
C LEU A 110 18.77 -2.94 -3.71
N PHE A 111 18.37 -4.13 -3.28
CA PHE A 111 19.06 -5.37 -3.68
C PHE A 111 18.97 -5.61 -5.19
N LEU A 112 17.79 -5.48 -5.79
CA LEU A 112 17.59 -5.67 -7.22
C LEU A 112 18.40 -4.66 -8.04
N THR A 113 18.38 -3.39 -7.66
CA THR A 113 19.14 -2.34 -8.34
C THR A 113 20.64 -2.57 -8.21
N LEU A 114 21.13 -3.00 -7.05
CA LEU A 114 22.54 -3.33 -6.85
C LEU A 114 22.97 -4.52 -7.72
N VAL A 115 22.19 -5.59 -7.78
CA VAL A 115 22.46 -6.74 -8.66
C VAL A 115 22.43 -6.34 -10.13
N ALA A 116 21.49 -5.49 -10.53
CA ALA A 116 21.42 -4.96 -11.90
C ALA A 116 22.66 -4.14 -12.26
N VAL A 117 23.12 -3.27 -11.36
CA VAL A 117 24.33 -2.46 -11.55
C VAL A 117 25.58 -3.34 -11.67
N ILE A 118 25.74 -4.34 -10.80
CA ILE A 118 26.86 -5.29 -10.88
C ILE A 118 26.83 -6.04 -12.21
N SER A 119 25.67 -6.54 -12.61
CA SER A 119 25.48 -7.24 -13.90
C SER A 119 25.86 -6.35 -15.09
N LEU A 120 25.47 -5.07 -15.05
CA LEU A 120 25.82 -4.10 -16.08
C LEU A 120 27.34 -3.88 -16.16
N VAL A 121 28.01 -3.73 -15.02
CA VAL A 121 29.47 -3.54 -14.96
C VAL A 121 30.19 -4.77 -15.50
N VAL A 122 29.81 -5.98 -15.08
CA VAL A 122 30.41 -7.23 -15.56
C VAL A 122 30.19 -7.40 -17.07
N GLY A 123 28.99 -7.10 -17.56
CA GLY A 123 28.69 -7.08 -19.00
C GLY A 123 29.56 -6.07 -19.76
N GLY A 124 29.76 -4.87 -19.20
CA GLY A 124 30.63 -3.84 -19.75
C GLY A 124 32.09 -4.27 -19.85
N ILE A 125 32.63 -4.96 -18.82
CA ILE A 125 33.97 -5.54 -18.85
C ILE A 125 34.08 -6.59 -19.97
N GLY A 126 33.05 -7.43 -20.14
CA GLY A 126 33.01 -8.42 -21.22
C GLY A 126 33.06 -7.78 -22.62
N VAL A 127 32.26 -6.74 -22.85
CA VAL A 127 32.28 -5.98 -24.10
C VAL A 127 33.65 -5.34 -24.33
N MET A 128 34.26 -4.74 -23.30
CA MET A 128 35.60 -4.17 -23.38
C MET A 128 36.64 -5.23 -23.78
N ASN A 129 36.56 -6.44 -23.21
CA ASN A 129 37.51 -7.51 -23.51
C ASN A 129 37.37 -8.01 -24.96
N ILE A 130 36.14 -8.21 -25.44
CA ILE A 130 35.89 -8.59 -26.85
C ILE A 130 36.36 -7.47 -27.79
N MET A 131 36.10 -6.21 -27.43
CA MET A 131 36.53 -5.06 -28.22
C MET A 131 38.05 -4.95 -28.32
N LEU A 132 38.78 -5.16 -27.20
CA LEU A 132 40.25 -5.19 -27.21
C LEU A 132 40.79 -6.30 -28.14
N VAL A 133 40.28 -7.53 -28.00
CA VAL A 133 40.70 -8.65 -28.86
C VAL A 133 40.44 -8.34 -30.34
N SER A 134 39.23 -7.87 -30.69
CA SER A 134 38.87 -7.55 -32.07
C SER A 134 39.74 -6.44 -32.69
N VAL A 135 40.06 -5.39 -31.92
CA VAL A 135 40.96 -4.33 -32.39
C VAL A 135 42.37 -4.89 -32.58
N THR A 136 42.87 -5.69 -31.63
CA THR A 136 44.21 -6.32 -31.76
C THR A 136 44.31 -7.23 -32.97
N GLU A 137 43.28 -8.04 -33.28
CA GLU A 137 43.25 -8.87 -34.50
C GLU A 137 43.24 -8.02 -35.77
N ARG A 138 42.51 -6.90 -35.78
CA ARG A 138 42.43 -5.98 -36.92
C ARG A 138 43.56 -4.96 -37.01
N THR A 139 44.48 -4.88 -36.04
CA THR A 139 45.59 -3.91 -36.06
C THR A 139 46.39 -3.97 -37.36
N ARG A 140 46.65 -5.17 -37.89
CA ARG A 140 47.37 -5.35 -39.15
C ARG A 140 46.58 -4.84 -40.36
N GLU A 141 45.27 -5.07 -40.38
CA GLU A 141 44.39 -4.56 -41.44
C GLU A 141 44.30 -3.02 -41.40
N ILE A 142 44.16 -2.44 -40.20
CA ILE A 142 44.13 -1.00 -39.97
C ILE A 142 45.46 -0.36 -40.39
N GLY A 143 46.60 -0.96 -40.01
CA GLY A 143 47.92 -0.45 -40.38
C GLY A 143 48.16 -0.46 -41.90
N ILE A 144 47.67 -1.48 -42.60
CA ILE A 144 47.74 -1.52 -44.07
C ILE A 144 46.87 -0.41 -44.68
N ARG A 145 45.65 -0.16 -44.17
CA ARG A 145 44.80 0.95 -44.66
C ARG A 145 45.46 2.31 -44.47
N MET A 146 46.08 2.57 -43.32
CA MET A 146 46.80 3.83 -43.09
C MET A 146 48.01 4.00 -44.01
N ALA A 147 48.72 2.91 -44.34
CA ALA A 147 49.85 2.96 -45.26
C ALA A 147 49.44 3.26 -46.72
N VAL A 148 48.20 2.94 -47.11
CA VAL A 148 47.65 3.16 -48.46
C VAL A 148 46.91 4.50 -48.57
N GLY A 149 46.92 5.31 -47.51
CA GLY A 149 46.40 6.69 -47.54
C GLY A 149 44.90 6.82 -47.26
N ALA A 150 44.33 5.88 -46.50
CA ALA A 150 43.04 6.10 -45.83
C ALA A 150 43.17 7.10 -44.66
#